data_AF-A0AAD6T1I6-F1
#
_entry.id   AF-A0AAD6T1I6-F1
#
_cell.length_a   1.000
_cell.length_b   1.000
_cell.length_c   1.000
_cell.angle_alpha   90.00
_cell.angle_beta   90.00
_cell.angle_gamma   90.00
#
_symmetry.space_group_name_H-M   'P 1'
#
loop_
_entity.id
_entity.type
_entity.pdbx_description
1 polymer ?
#
loop_
_entity_poly.entity_id
_entity_poly.type
_entity_poly.pdbx_seq_one_letter_code
_entity_poly.pdbx_strand_id
1 'polypeptide(L)'
;MFSDLPLDLVLEIMGWCGPHDLLALQDVCTTFRVLLLNNPYIWCLARVNLELGFPLPIAAPSEEWFVRYALGGGPCTVCRRPTQEVPYSYLLCIRLCSVSCSYSPSHVPRRC
;
A
#
# COMPACT_ATOMS: atom_id res chain seq x y z
N MET A 1 -23.27 7.08 10.94
CA MET A 1 -22.79 6.09 11.93
C MET A 1 -21.47 6.50 12.60
N PHE A 2 -20.61 7.32 11.98
CA PHE A 2 -19.45 7.95 12.66
C PHE A 2 -19.64 9.44 13.02
N SER A 3 -20.80 10.01 12.69
CA SER A 3 -21.07 11.45 12.81
C SER A 3 -21.06 11.98 14.26
N ASP A 4 -21.27 11.09 15.23
CA ASP A 4 -21.34 11.42 16.65
C ASP A 4 -19.99 11.19 17.36
N LEU A 5 -18.99 10.61 16.69
CA LEU A 5 -17.68 10.36 17.26
C LEU A 5 -16.72 11.51 16.91
N PRO A 6 -16.00 12.09 17.89
CA PRO A 6 -14.93 13.04 17.63
C PRO A 6 -13.91 12.50 16.63
N LEU A 7 -13.44 13.37 15.73
CA LEU A 7 -12.48 13.01 14.70
C LEU A 7 -11.23 12.34 15.28
N ASP A 8 -10.70 12.86 16.39
CA ASP A 8 -9.48 12.35 17.01
C ASP A 8 -9.61 10.87 17.42
N LEU A 9 -10.77 10.46 17.93
CA LEU A 9 -11.05 9.07 18.28
C LEU A 9 -11.14 8.19 17.04
N VAL A 10 -11.71 8.70 15.94
CA VAL A 10 -11.74 7.96 14.66
C VAL A 10 -10.32 7.73 14.16
N LEU A 11 -9.46 8.74 14.20
CA LEU A 11 -8.07 8.64 13.75
C LEU A 11 -7.25 7.73 14.67
N GLU A 12 -7.51 7.75 15.97
CA GLU A 12 -6.90 6.83 16.93
C GLU A 12 -7.28 5.38 16.62
N ILE A 13 -8.57 5.08 16.42
CA ILE A 13 -9.04 3.73 16.02
C ILE A 13 -8.35 3.27 14.73
N MET A 14 -8.26 4.14 13.72
CA MET A 14 -7.54 3.83 12.48
C MET A 14 -6.05 3.57 12.70
N GLY A 15 -5.42 4.25 13.66
CA GLY A 15 -4.03 4.04 14.03
C GLY A 15 -3.76 2.64 14.61
N TRP A 16 -4.78 1.96 15.14
CA TRP A 16 -4.71 0.58 15.61
C TRP A 16 -4.93 -0.47 14.51
N CYS A 17 -5.41 -0.07 13.33
CA CYS A 17 -5.62 -0.97 12.21
C CYS A 17 -4.29 -1.38 11.55
N GLY A 18 -4.30 -2.53 10.86
CA GLY A 18 -3.24 -2.88 9.94
C GLY A 18 -3.32 -2.06 8.65
N PRO A 19 -2.22 -1.89 7.90
CA PRO A 19 -2.25 -1.10 6.66
C PRO A 19 -3.13 -1.72 5.57
N HIS A 20 -3.32 -3.04 5.59
CA HIS A 20 -4.26 -3.73 4.71
C HIS A 20 -5.72 -3.32 5.00
N ASP A 21 -6.09 -3.21 6.27
CA ASP A 21 -7.44 -2.79 6.67
C ASP A 21 -7.70 -1.34 6.27
N LEU A 22 -6.69 -0.48 6.43
CA LEU A 22 -6.78 0.92 6.01
C LEU A 22 -6.94 1.06 4.49
N LEU A 23 -6.25 0.25 3.69
CA LEU A 23 -6.48 0.19 2.24
C LEU A 23 -7.92 -0.23 1.93
N ALA A 24 -8.41 -1.28 2.59
CA ALA A 24 -9.78 -1.75 2.41
C ALA A 24 -10.79 -0.62 2.74
N LEU A 25 -10.63 0.06 3.88
CA LEU A 25 -11.46 1.21 4.27
C LEU A 25 -11.41 2.34 3.25
N GLN A 26 -10.22 2.64 2.72
CA GLN A 26 -10.00 3.66 1.70
C GLN A 26 -10.74 3.35 0.38
N ASP A 27 -10.75 2.07 -0.02
CA ASP A 27 -11.38 1.62 -1.26
C ASP A 27 -12.91 1.56 -1.14
N VAL A 28 -13.45 1.11 0.00
CA VAL A 28 -14.91 0.94 0.17
C VAL A 28 -15.66 2.18 0.63
N CYS A 29 -15.01 3.15 1.29
CA CYS A 29 -15.69 4.29 1.92
C CYS A 29 -15.06 5.63 1.53
N THR A 30 -15.85 6.51 0.91
CA THR A 30 -15.41 7.86 0.49
C THR A 30 -15.02 8.73 1.68
N THR A 31 -15.74 8.64 2.80
CA THR A 31 -15.42 9.40 4.02
C THR A 31 -14.07 8.98 4.58
N PHE A 32 -13.82 7.67 4.71
CA PHE A 32 -12.53 7.17 5.19
C PHE A 32 -11.40 7.45 4.21
N ARG A 33 -11.67 7.42 2.90
CA ARG A 33 -10.72 7.86 1.89
C ARG A 33 -10.28 9.30 2.08
N VAL A 34 -11.24 10.22 2.26
CA VAL A 34 -10.95 11.64 2.52
C VAL A 34 -10.18 11.80 3.83
N LEU A 35 -10.55 11.06 4.88
CA LEU A 35 -9.83 11.11 6.15
C LEU A 35 -8.37 10.64 6.02
N LEU A 36 -8.12 9.51 5.37
CA LEU A 36 -6.78 8.96 5.18
C LEU A 36 -5.91 9.84 4.27
N LEU A 37 -6.50 10.46 3.24
CA LEU A 37 -5.79 11.41 2.37
C LEU A 37 -5.36 12.67 3.13
N ASN A 38 -6.20 13.16 4.06
CA ASN A 38 -5.88 14.36 4.85
C ASN A 38 -5.02 14.06 6.08
N ASN A 39 -4.87 12.79 6.48
CA ASN A 39 -4.13 12.38 7.68
C ASN A 39 -3.08 11.29 7.34
N PRO A 40 -2.05 11.62 6.53
CA PRO A 40 -1.11 10.62 6.00
C PRO A 40 -0.24 9.95 7.08
N TYR A 41 -0.10 10.56 8.26
CA TYR A 41 0.66 9.99 9.37
C TYR A 41 0.08 8.67 9.90
N ILE A 42 -1.22 8.42 9.67
CA ILE A 42 -1.90 7.19 10.09
C ILE A 42 -1.27 5.96 9.44
N TRP A 43 -0.81 6.06 8.19
CA TRP A 43 -0.11 4.97 7.52
C TRP A 43 1.18 4.58 8.24
N CYS A 44 1.90 5.55 8.80
CA CYS A 44 3.09 5.29 9.61
C CYS A 44 2.74 4.55 10.90
N LEU A 45 1.66 4.96 11.59
CA LEU A 45 1.18 4.30 12.82
C LEU A 45 0.72 2.87 12.54
N ALA A 46 -0.13 2.69 11.52
CA ALA A 46 -0.65 1.39 11.13
C ALA A 46 0.46 0.42 10.74
N ARG A 47 1.56 0.91 10.16
CA ARG A 47 2.72 0.07 9.82
C ARG A 47 3.39 -0.54 11.05
N VAL A 48 3.34 0.11 12.22
CA VAL A 48 3.86 -0.48 13.47
C VAL A 48 3.05 -1.71 13.88
N ASN A 49 1.80 -1.81 13.42
CA ASN A 49 0.93 -2.96 13.68
C ASN A 49 1.13 -4.13 12.70
N LEU A 50 2.03 -4.01 11.72
CA LEU A 50 2.43 -5.16 10.91
C LEU A 50 3.41 -6.04 11.68
N GLU A 51 3.15 -7.35 11.67
CA GLU A 51 4.09 -8.33 12.20
C GLU A 51 5.47 -8.18 11.54
N LEU A 52 6.55 -8.41 12.31
CA LEU A 52 7.94 -8.23 11.89
C LEU A 52 8.20 -8.77 10.47
N GLY A 53 8.68 -7.89 9.58
CA GLY A 53 9.11 -8.29 8.23
C GLY A 53 8.60 -7.41 7.10
N PHE A 54 7.73 -6.43 7.37
CA PHE A 54 7.32 -5.50 6.33
C PHE A 54 8.49 -4.61 5.88
N PRO A 55 8.77 -4.53 4.57
CA PRO A 55 9.90 -3.76 4.07
C PRO A 55 9.72 -2.28 4.40
N LEU A 56 10.83 -1.59 4.66
CA LEU A 56 10.81 -0.14 4.75
C LEU A 56 10.61 0.45 3.33
N PRO A 57 9.88 1.56 3.19
CA PRO A 57 9.75 2.26 1.93
C PRO A 57 11.11 2.79 1.49
N ILE A 58 11.73 2.15 0.51
CA ILE A 58 12.93 2.67 -0.11
C ILE A 58 12.49 3.48 -1.33
N ALA A 59 12.54 4.81 -1.20
CA ALA A 59 12.21 5.78 -2.26
C ALA A 59 10.74 5.77 -2.75
N ALA A 60 9.78 5.49 -1.87
CA ALA A 60 8.36 5.65 -2.19
C ALA A 60 7.92 7.13 -2.12
N PRO A 61 6.98 7.57 -2.98
CA PRO A 61 6.45 8.94 -2.96
C PRO A 61 5.60 9.24 -1.72
N SER A 62 4.94 8.24 -1.13
CA SER A 62 4.23 8.33 0.15
C SER A 62 4.09 6.94 0.79
N GLU A 63 3.80 6.88 2.09
CA GLU A 63 3.55 5.60 2.76
C GLU A 63 2.28 4.91 2.28
N GLU A 64 1.23 5.67 1.99
CA GLU A 64 0.03 5.16 1.36
C GLU A 64 0.37 4.44 0.04
N TRP A 65 1.16 5.10 -0.82
CA TRP A 65 1.55 4.53 -2.10
C TRP A 65 2.35 3.24 -1.89
N PHE A 66 3.27 3.26 -0.93
CA PHE A 66 4.10 2.10 -0.61
C PHE A 66 3.27 0.94 -0.09
N VAL A 67 2.33 1.19 0.83
CA VAL A 67 1.42 0.20 1.38
C VAL A 67 0.50 -0.36 0.29
N ARG A 68 -0.08 0.50 -0.55
CA ARG A 68 -0.90 0.08 -1.70
C ARG A 68 -0.11 -0.77 -2.67
N TYR A 69 1.14 -0.41 -2.93
CA TYR A 69 2.05 -1.24 -3.71
C TYR A 69 2.33 -2.55 -2.98
N ALA A 70 2.79 -2.55 -1.74
CA ALA A 70 3.17 -3.77 -1.04
C ALA A 70 2.00 -4.76 -0.89
N LEU A 71 0.80 -4.29 -0.56
CA LEU A 71 -0.33 -5.10 -0.09
C LEU A 71 -1.57 -5.08 -1.01
N GLY A 72 -1.78 -4.01 -1.78
CA GLY A 72 -3.00 -3.82 -2.58
C GLY A 72 -3.01 -4.55 -3.93
N GLY A 73 -2.00 -5.38 -4.19
CA GLY A 73 -1.80 -6.03 -5.48
C GLY A 73 -1.41 -5.05 -6.59
N GLY A 74 -1.60 -5.46 -7.84
CA GLY A 74 -1.36 -4.59 -8.99
C GLY A 74 -1.03 -5.37 -10.27
N PRO A 75 -0.69 -4.67 -11.36
CA PRO A 75 -0.32 -5.33 -12.61
C PRO A 75 1.07 -5.94 -12.52
N CYS A 76 1.24 -7.12 -13.11
CA CYS A 76 2.54 -7.71 -13.38
C CYS A 76 3.37 -6.77 -14.27
N THR A 77 4.62 -6.51 -13.90
CA THR A 77 5.54 -5.64 -14.65
C THR A 77 5.79 -6.16 -16.07
N VAL A 78 5.77 -7.49 -16.27
CA VAL A 78 6.07 -8.13 -17.55
C VAL A 78 4.84 -8.26 -18.44
N CYS A 79 3.81 -8.97 -17.98
CA CYS A 79 2.64 -9.33 -18.80
C CYS A 79 1.40 -8.47 -18.54
N ARG A 80 1.48 -7.51 -17.61
CA ARG A 80 0.40 -6.58 -17.21
C ARG A 80 -0.87 -7.22 -16.64
N ARG A 81 -0.91 -8.53 -16.46
CA ARG A 81 -2.03 -9.22 -15.79
C ARG A 81 -2.14 -8.75 -14.33
N PRO A 82 -3.36 -8.52 -13.83
CA PRO A 82 -3.55 -8.20 -12.42
C PRO A 82 -3.13 -9.38 -11.55
N THR A 83 -2.52 -9.10 -10.41
CA THR A 83 -2.09 -10.11 -9.45
C THR A 83 -2.15 -9.56 -8.01
N GLN A 84 -2.38 -10.46 -7.06
CA GLN A 84 -2.32 -10.20 -5.62
C GLN A 84 -1.00 -10.69 -5.00
N GLU A 85 -0.10 -11.24 -5.82
CA GLU A 85 1.24 -11.61 -5.37
C GLU A 85 2.01 -10.40 -4.84
N VAL A 86 2.75 -10.62 -3.75
CA VAL A 86 3.63 -9.58 -3.18
C VAL A 86 4.69 -9.14 -4.21
N PRO A 87 5.18 -7.90 -4.11
CA PRO A 87 6.29 -7.45 -4.95
C PRO A 87 7.47 -8.42 -4.97
N TYR A 88 7.95 -8.76 -6.16
CA TYR A 88 9.20 -9.50 -6.33
C TYR A 88 10.39 -8.65 -5.85
N SER A 89 10.35 -7.34 -6.12
CA SER A 89 11.31 -6.38 -5.60
C SER A 89 10.61 -5.09 -5.20
N TYR A 90 10.71 -4.73 -3.92
CA TYR A 90 10.22 -3.46 -3.39
C TYR A 90 11.04 -2.28 -3.90
N LEU A 91 12.38 -2.41 -3.89
CA LEU A 91 13.30 -1.36 -4.35
C LEU A 91 13.09 -0.99 -5.82
N LEU A 92 12.92 -1.99 -6.68
CA LEU A 92 12.76 -1.75 -8.12
C LEU A 92 11.30 -1.53 -8.53
N CYS A 93 10.36 -1.61 -7.59
CA CYS A 93 8.93 -1.58 -7.86
C CYS A 93 8.52 -2.63 -8.91
N ILE A 94 9.04 -3.86 -8.79
CA ILE A 94 8.73 -4.99 -9.67
C ILE A 94 7.73 -5.94 -9.00
N ARG A 95 6.64 -6.24 -9.71
CA ARG A 95 5.67 -7.28 -9.35
C ARG A 95 5.56 -8.31 -10.46
N LEU A 96 5.56 -9.58 -10.10
CA LEU A 96 5.42 -10.70 -11.04
C LEU A 96 4.17 -11.48 -10.66
N CYS A 97 3.37 -11.90 -11.64
CA CYS A 97 2.17 -12.70 -11.38
C CYS A 97 2.45 -14.19 -11.20
N SER A 98 3.68 -14.63 -11.48
CA SER A 98 4.12 -16.03 -11.37
C SER A 98 5.63 -16.13 -11.54
N VAL A 99 6.22 -17.23 -11.09
CA VAL A 99 7.62 -17.61 -11.39
C VAL A 99 7.92 -17.75 -12.89
N SER A 100 6.91 -18.04 -13.71
CA SER A 100 7.05 -18.06 -15.18
C SER A 100 7.17 -16.69 -15.82
N CYS A 101 6.77 -15.62 -15.14
CA CYS A 101 7.05 -14.26 -15.58
C CYS A 101 8.44 -13.85 -15.08
N SER A 102 9.46 -13.93 -15.92
CA SER A 102 10.81 -13.51 -15.57
C SER A 102 11.07 -12.05 -15.93
N TYR A 103 11.75 -11.34 -15.03
CA TYR A 103 12.25 -9.99 -15.27
C TYR A 103 13.75 -10.05 -15.58
N SER A 104 14.17 -9.47 -16.70
CA SER A 104 15.59 -9.31 -17.03
C SER A 104 15.98 -7.81 -16.95
N PRO A 105 17.00 -7.43 -16.17
CA PRO A 105 17.40 -6.03 -15.96
C PRO A 105 17.88 -5.30 -17.22
N SER A 106 18.11 -5.98 -18.34
CA SER A 106 18.56 -5.38 -19.61
C SER A 106 17.50 -4.51 -20.31
N HIS A 107 16.25 -4.50 -19.81
CA HIS A 107 15.16 -3.66 -20.30
C HIS A 107 14.61 -2.74 -19.21
N VAL A 108 15.48 -1.97 -18.53
CA VAL A 108 15.00 -0.83 -17.73
C VAL A 108 14.47 0.23 -18.71
N PRO A 109 13.17 0.53 -18.75
CA PRO A 109 12.70 1.71 -19.44
C PRO A 109 13.25 2.90 -18.65
N ARG A 110 14.09 3.73 -19.29
CA ARG A 110 14.48 5.01 -18.71
C ARG A 110 13.19 5.75 -18.36
N ARG A 111 12.93 5.96 -17.08
CA ARG A 111 11.80 6.78 -16.63
C ARG A 111 12.05 8.20 -17.16
N CYS A 112 11.09 8.73 -17.92
CA CYS A 112 10.98 10.16 -18.22
C CYS A 112 10.56 10.93 -16.96
#